data_AF-A0A9P4P0X5-F1
#
_entry.id   AF-A0A9P4P0X5-F1
#
_cell.length_a   1.000
_cell.length_b   1.000
_cell.length_c   1.000
_cell.angle_alpha   90.00
_cell.angle_beta   90.00
_cell.angle_gamma   90.00
#
_symmetry.space_group_name_H-M   'P 1'
#
loop_
_entity.id
_entity.type
_entity.pdbx_description
1 polymer ?
#
loop_
_entity_poly.entity_id
_entity_poly.type
_entity_poly.pdbx_seq_one_letter_code
_entity_poly.pdbx_strand_id
1 'polypeptide(L)'
;MKGYGKIGALMGNFPESAIVKRFSDLHVQNILYLQAEIAGLELDFRRCEVENENSGDGEKQQFSLDWYTLSTTKDEREETEQWQLALLIRKKLKEYDTAVLRYSELLLLKAPKKRELSYLQD
;
A
#
# COMPACT_ATOMS: atom_id res chain seq x y z
N MET A 1 1.02 36.07 12.85
CA MET A 1 1.38 34.72 12.39
C MET A 1 2.76 34.76 11.72
N LYS A 2 3.66 33.78 11.95
CA LYS A 2 5.02 33.72 11.35
C LYS A 2 5.32 32.30 10.86
N GLY A 3 6.33 32.14 9.99
CA GLY A 3 6.79 30.84 9.51
C GLY A 3 5.72 30.05 8.74
N TYR A 4 5.68 28.72 8.92
CA TYR A 4 4.74 27.82 8.23
C TYR A 4 3.27 28.21 8.42
N GLY A 5 2.89 28.71 9.60
CA GLY A 5 1.51 29.16 9.83
C GLY A 5 1.10 30.30 8.88
N LYS A 6 2.00 31.25 8.60
CA LYS A 6 1.72 32.35 7.67
C LYS A 6 1.55 31.84 6.23
N ILE A 7 2.40 30.90 5.80
CA ILE A 7 2.35 30.32 4.45
C ILE A 7 1.08 29.47 4.29
N GLY A 8 0.75 28.64 5.29
CA GLY A 8 -0.48 27.86 5.29
C GLY A 8 -1.74 28.73 5.24
N ALA A 9 -1.77 29.83 6.00
CA ALA A 9 -2.87 30.79 5.93
C ALA A 9 -2.97 31.48 4.56
N LEU A 10 -1.83 31.83 3.94
CA LEU A 10 -1.81 32.39 2.59
C LEU A 10 -2.37 31.40 1.56
N MET A 11 -1.85 30.18 1.53
CA MET A 11 -2.29 29.13 0.60
C MET A 11 -3.76 28.72 0.82
N GLY A 12 -4.23 28.76 2.07
CA GLY A 12 -5.63 28.49 2.40
C GLY A 12 -6.59 29.60 1.94
N ASN A 13 -6.16 30.86 2.02
CA ASN A 13 -6.95 32.02 1.58
C ASN A 13 -6.92 32.24 0.07
N PHE A 14 -5.84 31.82 -0.61
CA PHE A 14 -5.62 31.96 -2.05
C PHE A 14 -5.26 30.59 -2.65
N PRO A 15 -6.23 29.71 -2.94
CA PRO A 15 -5.97 28.34 -3.39
C PRO A 15 -5.11 28.22 -4.65
N GLU A 16 -5.12 29.23 -5.52
CA GLU A 16 -4.24 29.34 -6.70
C GLU A 16 -2.74 29.42 -6.34
N SER A 17 -2.43 29.83 -5.11
CA SER A 17 -1.07 29.89 -4.57
C SER A 17 -0.70 28.62 -3.79
N ALA A 18 -1.60 27.64 -3.66
CA ALA A 18 -1.37 26.38 -2.94
C ALA A 18 -0.46 25.43 -3.75
N ILE A 19 0.80 25.81 -3.89
CA ILE A 19 1.82 25.06 -4.59
C ILE A 19 2.59 24.22 -3.58
N VAL A 20 2.46 22.90 -3.69
CA VAL A 20 3.14 21.94 -2.83
C VAL A 20 4.03 21.00 -3.66
N LYS A 21 5.11 20.52 -3.05
CA LYS A 21 6.01 19.55 -3.68
C LYS A 21 5.25 18.23 -3.90
N ARG A 22 5.40 17.66 -5.11
CA ARG A 22 4.75 16.38 -5.49
C ARG A 22 5.39 15.15 -4.85
N PHE A 23 6.62 15.25 -4.34
CA PHE A 23 7.38 14.14 -3.75
C PHE A 23 7.39 12.86 -4.61
N SER A 24 7.51 13.01 -5.93
CA SER A 24 7.38 11.91 -6.89
C SER A 24 8.30 10.73 -6.60
N ASP A 25 9.57 10.98 -6.28
CA ASP A 25 10.53 9.92 -5.98
C ASP A 25 10.11 9.10 -4.76
N LEU A 26 9.63 9.75 -3.70
CA LEU A 26 9.16 9.06 -2.50
C LEU A 26 7.89 8.25 -2.74
N HIS A 27 6.96 8.76 -3.57
CA HIS A 27 5.78 8.01 -3.96
C HIS A 27 6.14 6.74 -4.74
N VAL A 28 7.01 6.86 -5.74
CA VAL A 28 7.45 5.71 -6.55
C VAL A 28 8.24 4.72 -5.69
N GLN A 29 9.14 5.21 -4.84
CA GLN A 29 9.91 4.36 -3.93
C GLN A 29 8.99 3.57 -2.97
N ASN A 30 7.95 4.20 -2.42
CA ASN A 30 6.96 3.51 -1.59
C ASN A 30 6.20 2.42 -2.38
N ILE A 31 5.80 2.70 -3.62
CA ILE A 31 5.15 1.72 -4.49
C ILE A 31 6.09 0.52 -4.75
N LEU A 32 7.37 0.77 -5.02
CA LEU A 32 8.38 -0.28 -5.24
C LEU A 32 8.59 -1.14 -3.99
N TYR A 33 8.60 -0.54 -2.79
CA TYR A 33 8.69 -1.31 -1.54
C TYR A 33 7.47 -2.19 -1.31
N LEU A 34 6.27 -1.69 -1.59
CA LEU A 34 5.06 -2.50 -1.51
C LEU A 34 5.09 -3.67 -2.49
N GLN A 35 5.62 -3.48 -3.71
CA GLN A 35 5.81 -4.57 -4.67
C GLN A 35 6.76 -5.65 -4.14
N ALA A 36 7.91 -5.24 -3.60
CA ALA A 36 8.89 -6.17 -3.05
C ALA A 36 8.32 -6.95 -1.85
N GLU A 37 7.57 -6.29 -0.97
CA GLU A 37 6.93 -6.92 0.18
C GLU A 37 5.86 -7.93 -0.25
N ILE A 38 5.00 -7.57 -1.20
CA ILE A 38 3.99 -8.49 -1.76
C ILE A 38 4.66 -9.70 -2.42
N ALA A 39 5.73 -9.49 -3.20
CA ALA A 39 6.45 -10.58 -3.86
C ALA A 39 7.09 -11.54 -2.84
N GLY A 40 7.66 -11.03 -1.75
CA GLY A 40 8.17 -11.86 -0.66
C GLY A 40 7.07 -12.69 0.00
N LEU A 41 5.95 -12.05 0.33
CA LEU A 41 4.80 -12.73 0.94
C LEU A 41 4.20 -13.80 0.01
N GLU A 42 4.15 -13.56 -1.30
CA GLU A 42 3.69 -14.54 -2.27
C GLU A 42 4.58 -15.78 -2.31
N LEU A 43 5.91 -15.60 -2.23
CA LEU A 43 6.84 -16.72 -2.16
C LEU A 43 6.65 -17.54 -0.87
N ASP A 44 6.48 -16.86 0.26
CA ASP A 44 6.23 -17.51 1.55
C ASP A 44 4.90 -18.26 1.56
N PHE A 45 3.84 -17.64 1.00
CA PHE A 45 2.52 -18.27 0.88
C PHE A 45 2.58 -19.55 0.05
N ARG A 46 3.22 -19.51 -1.13
CA ARG A 46 3.40 -20.69 -1.99
C ARG A 46 4.22 -21.78 -1.30
N ARG A 47 5.25 -21.42 -0.53
CA ARG A 47 6.02 -22.38 0.26
C ARG A 47 5.12 -23.08 1.29
N CYS A 48 4.32 -22.30 2.02
CA CYS A 48 3.37 -22.81 3.01
C CYS A 48 2.32 -23.74 2.38
N GLU A 49 1.80 -23.42 1.19
CA GLU A 49 0.90 -24.30 0.42
C GLU A 49 1.54 -25.67 0.15
N VAL A 50 2.76 -25.68 -0.38
CA VAL A 50 3.49 -26.92 -0.69
C VAL A 50 3.77 -27.73 0.57
N GLU A 51 4.11 -27.08 1.67
CA GLU A 51 4.35 -27.74 2.97
C GLU A 51 3.06 -28.36 3.52
N ASN A 52 1.93 -27.65 3.47
CA ASN A 52 0.64 -28.14 3.92
C ASN A 52 0.13 -29.32 3.07
N GLU A 53 0.30 -29.27 1.75
CA GLU A 53 -0.04 -30.37 0.84
C GLU A 53 0.78 -31.64 1.12
N ASN A 54 2.06 -31.48 1.47
CA ASN A 54 2.97 -32.60 1.74
C ASN A 54 2.99 -33.05 3.22
N SER A 55 2.25 -32.39 4.10
CA SER A 55 2.29 -32.63 5.56
C SER A 55 1.77 -34.00 6.00
N GLY A 56 1.00 -34.68 5.14
CA GLY A 56 0.29 -35.92 5.47
C GLY A 56 -0.93 -35.71 6.37
N ASP A 57 -1.23 -34.47 6.75
CA ASP A 57 -2.44 -34.07 7.45
C ASP A 57 -3.56 -33.82 6.42
N GLY A 58 -4.60 -34.64 6.48
CA GLY A 58 -5.73 -34.57 5.56
C GLY A 58 -6.50 -33.25 5.63
N GLU A 59 -6.46 -32.53 6.74
CA GLU A 59 -7.11 -31.22 6.88
C GLU A 59 -6.27 -30.12 6.21
N LYS A 60 -4.94 -30.11 6.46
CA LYS A 60 -4.00 -29.17 5.82
C LYS A 60 -3.93 -29.34 4.31
N GLN A 61 -4.11 -30.56 3.81
CA GLN A 61 -4.21 -30.84 2.37
C GLN A 61 -5.46 -30.23 1.73
N GLN A 62 -6.51 -29.95 2.49
CA GLN A 62 -7.72 -29.29 1.96
C GLN A 62 -7.60 -27.77 1.94
N PHE A 63 -6.56 -27.17 2.54
CA PHE A 63 -6.42 -25.71 2.61
C PHE A 63 -6.37 -25.03 1.23
N SER A 64 -5.78 -25.68 0.22
CA SER A 64 -5.74 -25.15 -1.15
C SER A 64 -7.06 -25.32 -1.91
N LEU A 65 -7.98 -26.16 -1.41
CA LEU A 65 -9.24 -26.51 -2.07
C LEU A 65 -10.47 -25.91 -1.38
N ASP A 66 -10.42 -25.70 -0.06
CA ASP A 66 -11.51 -25.16 0.73
C ASP A 66 -11.05 -23.98 1.60
N TRP A 67 -11.54 -22.80 1.23
CA TRP A 67 -11.36 -21.59 2.01
C TRP A 67 -11.95 -21.70 3.42
N TYR A 68 -13.07 -22.40 3.60
CA TYR A 68 -13.69 -22.53 4.91
C TYR A 68 -12.76 -23.28 5.86
N THR A 69 -12.23 -24.43 5.44
CA THR A 69 -11.19 -25.15 6.19
C THR A 69 -9.98 -24.25 6.46
N LEU A 70 -9.38 -23.64 5.43
CA LEU A 70 -8.20 -22.76 5.61
C LEU A 70 -8.43 -21.63 6.63
N SER A 71 -9.61 -21.00 6.61
CA SER A 71 -9.91 -19.83 7.44
C SER A 71 -10.46 -20.14 8.83
N THR A 72 -10.88 -21.39 9.08
CA THR A 72 -11.49 -21.79 10.36
C THR A 72 -10.66 -22.78 11.16
N THR A 73 -9.76 -23.52 10.50
CA THR A 73 -8.78 -24.36 11.18
C THR A 73 -7.88 -23.46 12.03
N LYS A 74 -7.72 -23.85 13.30
CA LYS A 74 -6.77 -23.23 14.23
C LYS A 74 -5.71 -24.26 14.51
N ASP A 75 -4.46 -23.93 14.25
CA ASP A 75 -3.37 -24.73 14.79
C ASP A 75 -3.27 -24.42 16.29
N GLU A 76 -2.65 -25.30 17.08
CA GLU A 76 -2.84 -25.48 18.54
C GLU A 76 -2.95 -24.21 19.43
N ARG A 77 -2.55 -23.02 18.96
CA ARG A 77 -2.76 -21.73 19.63
C ARG A 77 -3.15 -20.53 18.73
N GLU A 78 -3.13 -20.63 17.40
CA GLU A 78 -3.31 -19.48 16.47
C GLU A 78 -3.97 -19.85 15.12
N GLU A 79 -4.35 -18.83 14.33
CA GLU A 79 -4.76 -18.99 12.92
C GLU A 79 -3.67 -19.71 12.12
N THR A 80 -4.04 -20.47 11.08
CA THR A 80 -3.05 -21.16 10.23
C THR A 80 -2.10 -20.16 9.59
N GLU A 81 -0.81 -20.51 9.52
CA GLU A 81 0.23 -19.66 8.91
C GLU A 81 -0.15 -19.26 7.48
N GLN A 82 -0.68 -20.20 6.70
CA GLN A 82 -1.18 -19.94 5.35
C GLN A 82 -2.28 -18.87 5.33
N TRP A 83 -3.25 -18.94 6.25
CA TRP A 83 -4.33 -17.95 6.31
C TRP A 83 -3.83 -16.57 6.77
N GLN A 84 -2.90 -16.53 7.72
CA GLN A 84 -2.27 -15.28 8.15
C GLN A 84 -1.52 -14.61 6.99
N LEU A 85 -0.75 -15.37 6.21
CA LEU A 85 -0.08 -14.89 5.01
C LEU A 85 -1.09 -14.37 3.97
N ALA A 86 -2.20 -15.07 3.74
CA ALA A 86 -3.27 -14.62 2.86
C ALA A 86 -3.85 -13.27 3.30
N LEU A 87 -4.15 -13.12 4.60
CA LEU A 87 -4.67 -11.86 5.16
C LEU A 87 -3.68 -10.71 5.01
N LEU A 88 -2.39 -10.97 5.23
CA LEU A 88 -1.34 -9.97 5.09
C LEU A 88 -1.18 -9.53 3.63
N ILE A 89 -1.16 -10.48 2.68
CA ILE A 89 -1.13 -10.19 1.23
C ILE A 89 -2.32 -9.31 0.84
N ARG A 90 -3.54 -9.65 1.29
CA ARG A 90 -4.76 -8.86 0.98
C ARG A 90 -4.64 -7.43 1.51
N LYS A 91 -4.11 -7.26 2.71
CA LYS A 91 -3.86 -5.92 3.29
C LYS A 91 -2.84 -5.16 2.44
N LYS A 92 -1.73 -5.79 2.06
CA LYS A 92 -0.66 -5.15 1.28
C LYS A 92 -1.07 -4.80 -0.14
N LEU A 93 -1.84 -5.66 -0.80
CA LEU A 93 -2.44 -5.37 -2.11
C LEU A 93 -3.34 -4.12 -2.03
N LYS A 94 -4.18 -4.01 -0.99
CA LYS A 94 -5.01 -2.82 -0.79
C LYS A 94 -4.18 -1.54 -0.60
N GLU A 95 -3.09 -1.62 0.17
CA GLU A 95 -2.16 -0.50 0.37
C GLU A 95 -1.48 -0.11 -0.95
N TYR A 96 -1.01 -1.10 -1.72
CA TYR A 96 -0.39 -0.94 -3.04
C TYR A 96 -1.34 -0.30 -4.05
N ASP A 97 -2.55 -0.85 -4.22
CA ASP A 97 -3.55 -0.34 -5.16
C ASP A 97 -3.90 1.11 -4.84
N THR A 98 -4.09 1.41 -3.55
CA THR A 98 -4.36 2.78 -3.09
C THR A 98 -3.19 3.72 -3.40
N ALA A 99 -1.95 3.29 -3.19
CA ALA A 99 -0.77 4.09 -3.48
C ALA A 99 -0.62 4.37 -4.97
N VAL A 100 -0.82 3.36 -5.82
CA VAL A 100 -0.75 3.48 -7.29
C VAL A 100 -1.84 4.41 -7.81
N LEU A 101 -3.09 4.23 -7.39
CA LEU A 101 -4.22 5.07 -7.82
C LEU A 101 -4.05 6.52 -7.37
N ARG A 102 -3.67 6.77 -6.11
CA ARG A 102 -3.41 8.13 -5.64
C ARG A 102 -2.27 8.79 -6.40
N TYR A 103 -1.19 8.05 -6.67
CA TYR A 103 -0.07 8.62 -7.40
C TYR A 103 -0.44 8.91 -8.87
N SER A 104 -1.24 8.06 -9.51
CA SER A 104 -1.72 8.32 -10.87
C SER A 104 -2.61 9.57 -10.94
N GLU A 105 -3.49 9.77 -9.95
CA GLU A 105 -4.27 11.00 -9.80
C GLU A 105 -3.37 12.23 -9.64
N LEU A 106 -2.31 12.15 -8.82
CA LEU A 106 -1.34 13.23 -8.65
C LEU A 106 -0.57 13.56 -9.94
N LEU A 107 -0.31 12.57 -10.80
CA LEU A 107 0.34 12.77 -12.10
C LEU A 107 -0.54 13.54 -13.09
N LEU A 108 -1.87 13.38 -13.00
CA LEU A 108 -2.84 14.10 -13.82
C LEU A 108 -3.00 15.58 -13.42
N LEU A 109 -2.52 15.97 -12.24
CA LEU A 109 -2.54 17.36 -11.79
C LEU A 109 -1.62 18.22 -12.67
N LYS A 110 -2.19 19.32 -13.17
CA LYS A 110 -1.47 20.30 -13.99
C LYS A 110 -0.39 21.01 -13.16
N ALA A 111 0.70 21.36 -13.83
CA ALA A 111 1.69 22.25 -13.23
C ALA A 111 1.07 23.64 -12.94
N PRO A 112 1.51 24.33 -11.87
CA PRO A 112 1.07 25.69 -11.59
C PRO A 112 1.34 26.65 -12.74
N LYS A 113 0.53 27.71 -12.87
CA LYS A 113 0.77 28.71 -13.92
C LYS A 113 1.99 29.55 -13.57
N LYS A 114 2.74 29.99 -14.58
CA LYS A 114 3.93 30.86 -14.40
C LYS A 114 3.66 32.12 -13.56
N ARG A 115 2.47 32.73 -13.71
CA ARG A 115 2.04 33.92 -12.97
C ARG A 115 1.85 33.67 -11.46
N GLU A 116 1.39 32.47 -11.10
CA GLU A 116 1.19 32.07 -9.70
C GLU A 116 2.54 31.77 -9.03
N LEU A 117 3.47 31.19 -9.80
CA LEU A 117 4.85 30.94 -9.36
C LEU A 117 5.62 32.23 -9.07
N SER A 118 5.50 33.26 -9.92
CA SER A 118 6.20 34.54 -9.70
C SER A 118 5.74 35.23 -8.42
N TYR A 119 4.46 35.16 -8.08
CA TYR A 119 3.92 35.77 -6.85
C TYR A 119 4.48 35.17 -5.55
N LEU A 120 4.92 33.91 -5.59
CA LEU A 120 5.48 33.21 -4.42
C LEU A 120 7.00 33.33 -4.31
N GLN A 121 7.67 33.83 -5.36
CA GLN A 121 9.11 33.98 -5.43
C GLN A 121 9.60 35.39 -5.05
N ASP A 122 8.68 36.37 -5.01
CA ASP A 122 8.90 37.74 -4.53
C ASP A 122 8.71 37.85 -2.99
#